data_AF-A0A1G6W0E0-F1
#
_entry.id   AF-A0A1G6W0E0-F1
#
_cell.length_a   1.000
_cell.length_b   1.000
_cell.length_c   1.000
_cell.angle_alpha   90.00
_cell.angle_beta   90.00
_cell.angle_gamma   90.00
#
_symmetry.space_group_name_H-M   'P 1'
#
loop_
_entity.id
_entity.type
_entity.pdbx_description
1 polymer ?
#
loop_
_entity_poly.entity_id
_entity_poly.type
_entity_poly.pdbx_seq_one_letter_code
_entity_poly.pdbx_strand_id
1 'polypeptide(L)'
;MICGLMLGIAGFANAQQGGGQGRMMMKPEDRVKQLDEKLKLSDDQKTKLTTVFTEQAETMKKMREEMQGGGDRDAMREKMQKMRAENDAKVTAVLTDDQKKTYEAWQKEMRAEMEKRRQGGGNN
;
A
#
# COMPACT_ATOMS: atom_id res chain seq x y z
N MET A 1 -42.86 -31.57 36.22
CA MET A 1 -42.69 -30.17 35.76
C MET A 1 -41.46 -30.15 34.87
N ILE A 2 -41.70 -30.04 33.56
CA ILE A 2 -40.69 -30.16 32.51
C ILE A 2 -40.15 -28.76 32.23
N CYS A 3 -38.87 -28.51 32.55
CA CYS A 3 -38.17 -27.30 32.13
C CYS A 3 -37.78 -27.44 30.67
N GLY A 4 -38.70 -27.08 29.77
CA GLY A 4 -38.35 -26.70 28.41
C GLY A 4 -38.03 -25.21 28.37
N LEU A 5 -36.91 -24.83 27.73
CA LEU A 5 -36.95 -23.86 26.63
C LEU A 5 -35.58 -23.77 25.93
N MET A 6 -35.55 -24.40 24.76
CA MET A 6 -34.92 -23.98 23.50
C MET A 6 -33.69 -23.05 23.54
N LEU A 7 -32.58 -23.63 23.08
CA LEU A 7 -31.46 -22.98 22.41
C LEU A 7 -31.96 -22.07 21.27
N GLY A 8 -31.81 -20.75 21.43
CA GLY A 8 -32.03 -19.76 20.37
C GLY A 8 -30.69 -19.26 19.83
N ILE A 9 -30.29 -19.75 18.65
CA ILE A 9 -29.25 -19.12 17.83
C ILE A 9 -29.88 -17.93 17.12
N ALA A 10 -29.49 -16.72 17.52
CA ALA A 10 -29.62 -15.49 16.75
C ALA A 10 -28.28 -14.75 16.96
N GLY A 11 -27.42 -14.65 15.94
CA GLY A 11 -27.48 -13.53 14.99
C GLY A 11 -27.29 -12.23 15.78
N PHE A 12 -26.13 -11.59 15.84
CA PHE A 12 -25.41 -11.02 14.71
C PHE A 12 -23.91 -11.07 14.91
N ALA A 13 -23.22 -11.55 13.87
CA ALA A 13 -21.82 -11.29 13.65
C ALA A 13 -21.58 -9.78 13.55
N ASN A 14 -20.93 -9.19 14.55
CA ASN A 14 -20.15 -7.96 14.34
C ASN A 14 -18.81 -8.33 13.69
N ALA A 15 -18.87 -8.92 12.50
CA ALA A 15 -17.70 -9.13 11.61
C ALA A 15 -17.42 -7.90 10.73
N GLN A 16 -18.03 -6.76 11.05
CA GLN A 16 -17.81 -5.48 10.39
C GLN A 16 -17.65 -4.35 11.42
N GLN A 17 -16.72 -4.51 12.36
CA GLN A 17 -16.15 -3.37 13.08
C GLN A 17 -14.64 -3.27 12.83
N GLY A 18 -14.24 -3.48 11.57
CA GLY A 18 -12.97 -3.02 11.02
C GLY A 18 -13.23 -1.88 10.03
N GLY A 19 -14.05 -0.91 10.43
CA GLY A 19 -14.42 0.23 9.61
C GLY A 19 -13.18 1.03 9.22
N GLY A 20 -12.69 0.82 8.00
CA GLY A 20 -12.33 1.87 7.06
C GLY A 20 -11.51 3.04 7.60
N GLN A 21 -10.58 2.85 8.53
CA GLN A 21 -9.57 3.85 8.80
C GLN A 21 -8.56 3.74 7.67
N GLY A 22 -8.89 4.38 6.54
CA GLY A 22 -8.11 4.35 5.32
C GLY A 22 -6.65 4.58 5.69
N ARG A 23 -5.81 3.56 5.50
CA ARG A 23 -4.36 3.62 5.78
C ARG A 23 -3.91 4.99 5.30
N MET A 24 -3.55 5.86 6.24
CA MET A 24 -3.15 7.22 5.90
C MET A 24 -2.02 7.08 4.89
N MET A 25 -2.22 7.72 3.75
CA MET A 25 -1.20 7.66 2.71
C MET A 25 0.03 8.35 3.29
N MET A 26 1.13 7.61 3.36
CA MET A 26 2.38 8.13 3.92
C MET A 26 2.79 9.38 3.14
N LYS A 27 3.24 10.42 3.86
CA LYS A 27 3.70 11.66 3.24
C LYS A 27 4.91 11.41 2.34
N PRO A 28 5.09 12.16 1.24
CA PRO A 28 6.24 12.03 0.34
C PRO A 28 7.59 12.08 1.07
N GLU A 29 7.75 13.02 2.00
CA GLU A 29 9.00 13.24 2.72
C GLU A 29 9.36 12.06 3.62
N ASP A 30 8.37 11.48 4.28
CA ASP A 30 8.60 10.33 5.15
C ASP A 30 8.97 9.08 4.32
N ARG A 31 8.43 8.95 3.11
CA ARG A 31 8.85 7.88 2.18
C ARG A 31 10.31 8.04 1.76
N VAL A 32 10.73 9.27 1.47
CA VAL A 32 12.14 9.56 1.17
C VAL A 32 13.03 9.21 2.36
N LYS A 33 12.63 9.55 3.59
CA LYS A 33 13.40 9.18 4.80
C LYS A 33 13.59 7.67 4.92
N GLN A 34 12.55 6.87 4.70
CA GLN A 34 12.67 5.41 4.73
C GLN A 34 13.64 4.87 3.68
N LEU A 35 13.62 5.45 2.47
CA LEU A 35 14.58 5.07 1.43
C LEU A 35 16.00 5.55 1.76
N ASP A 36 16.14 6.72 2.35
CA ASP A 36 17.44 7.26 2.77
C ASP A 36 18.11 6.38 3.83
N GLU A 37 17.34 5.87 4.80
CA GLU A 37 17.83 4.94 5.81
C GLU A 37 18.49 3.69 5.20
N LYS A 38 17.92 3.20 4.09
CA LYS A 38 18.37 1.98 3.38
C LYS A 38 19.44 2.22 2.33
N LEU A 39 19.28 3.29 1.55
CA LEU A 39 20.06 3.54 0.32
C LEU A 39 21.13 4.61 0.50
N LYS A 40 21.12 5.33 1.64
CA LYS A 40 22.02 6.46 1.92
C LYS A 40 22.02 7.46 0.76
N LEU A 41 20.88 8.10 0.57
CA LEU A 41 20.61 8.96 -0.57
C LEU A 41 21.40 10.28 -0.46
N SER A 42 21.85 10.82 -1.59
CA SER A 42 22.35 12.20 -1.62
C SER A 42 21.20 13.21 -1.52
N ASP A 43 21.50 14.46 -1.21
CA ASP A 43 20.48 15.52 -1.08
C ASP A 43 19.74 15.77 -2.42
N ASP A 44 20.46 15.68 -3.54
CA ASP A 44 19.87 15.75 -4.88
C ASP A 44 18.89 14.59 -5.13
N GLN A 45 19.23 13.38 -4.69
CA GLN A 45 18.36 12.21 -4.81
C GLN A 45 17.12 12.37 -3.93
N LYS A 46 17.28 12.84 -2.69
CA LYS A 46 16.15 13.12 -1.77
C LYS A 46 15.18 14.13 -2.37
N THR A 47 15.71 15.20 -2.97
CA THR A 47 14.90 16.23 -3.63
C THR A 47 14.12 15.66 -4.81
N LYS A 48 14.79 14.94 -5.73
CA LYS A 48 14.13 14.31 -6.89
C LYS A 48 13.09 13.27 -6.48
N LEU A 49 13.39 12.44 -5.48
CA LEU A 49 12.47 11.42 -4.98
C LEU A 49 11.27 12.04 -4.27
N THR A 50 11.45 13.17 -3.58
CA THR A 50 10.32 13.91 -2.98
C THR A 50 9.34 14.35 -4.07
N THR A 51 9.84 14.92 -5.18
CA THR A 51 9.00 15.28 -6.33
C THR A 51 8.25 14.07 -6.89
N VAL A 52 8.95 12.95 -7.11
CA VAL A 52 8.33 11.70 -7.63
C VAL A 52 7.21 11.22 -6.71
N PHE A 53 7.41 11.20 -5.38
CA PHE A 53 6.39 10.75 -4.45
C PHE A 53 5.25 11.75 -4.26
N THR A 54 5.49 13.04 -4.45
CA THR A 54 4.42 14.06 -4.47
C THR A 54 3.49 13.83 -5.67
N GLU A 55 4.04 13.66 -6.87
CA GLU A 55 3.25 13.35 -8.08
C GLU A 55 2.46 12.03 -7.90
N GLN A 56 3.09 11.03 -7.28
CA GLN A 56 2.42 9.77 -6.97
C GLN A 56 1.26 9.97 -6.00
N ALA A 57 1.44 10.76 -4.95
CA ALA A 57 0.41 11.05 -3.96
C ALA A 57 -0.80 11.76 -4.61
N GLU A 58 -0.55 12.72 -5.50
CA GLU A 58 -1.61 13.41 -6.25
C GLU A 58 -2.37 12.46 -7.18
N THR A 59 -1.65 11.60 -7.90
CA THR A 59 -2.26 10.61 -8.80
C THR A 59 -3.17 9.65 -8.02
N MET A 60 -2.70 9.20 -6.85
CA MET A 60 -3.46 8.33 -5.95
C MET A 60 -4.67 9.03 -5.34
N LYS A 61 -4.56 10.32 -5.04
CA LYS A 61 -5.69 11.15 -4.59
C LYS A 61 -6.79 11.19 -5.66
N LYS A 62 -6.43 11.48 -6.91
CA LYS A 62 -7.37 11.50 -8.05
C LYS A 62 -8.04 10.13 -8.25
N MET A 63 -7.28 9.04 -8.23
CA MET A 63 -7.83 7.68 -8.34
C MET A 63 -8.80 7.35 -7.20
N ARG A 64 -8.54 7.83 -5.97
CA ARG A 64 -9.45 7.64 -4.83
C ARG A 64 -10.76 8.42 -5.02
N GLU A 65 -10.69 9.65 -5.51
CA GLU A 65 -11.87 10.48 -5.80
C GLU A 65 -12.73 9.84 -6.90
N GLU A 66 -12.11 9.36 -7.98
CA GLU A 66 -12.79 8.60 -9.05
C GLU A 66 -13.48 7.31 -8.52
N MET A 67 -12.84 6.59 -7.59
CA MET A 67 -13.44 5.40 -6.95
C MET A 67 -14.65 5.73 -6.08
N GLN A 68 -14.63 6.84 -5.36
CA GLN A 68 -15.77 7.28 -4.53
C GLN A 68 -17.00 7.62 -5.39
N GLY A 69 -16.79 8.03 -6.65
CA GLY A 69 -17.85 8.28 -7.63
C GLY A 69 -18.45 7.03 -8.28
N GLY A 70 -18.08 5.82 -7.86
CA GLY A 70 -18.59 4.57 -8.43
C GLY A 70 -17.82 4.07 -9.66
N GLY A 71 -16.54 4.41 -9.79
CA GLY A 71 -15.70 4.00 -10.91
C GLY A 71 -15.50 2.49 -11.08
N ASP A 72 -15.14 2.08 -12.30
CA ASP A 72 -14.84 0.69 -12.66
C ASP A 72 -13.59 0.18 -11.90
N ARG A 73 -13.78 -0.91 -11.16
CA ARG A 73 -12.74 -1.51 -10.32
C ARG A 73 -11.61 -2.16 -11.12
N ASP A 74 -11.89 -2.70 -12.31
CA ASP A 74 -10.87 -3.34 -13.13
C ASP A 74 -10.03 -2.30 -13.86
N ALA A 75 -10.65 -1.26 -14.40
CA ALA A 75 -9.94 -0.10 -14.93
C ALA A 75 -9.06 0.56 -13.86
N MET A 76 -9.55 0.65 -12.62
CA MET A 76 -8.77 1.15 -11.48
C MET A 76 -7.57 0.26 -11.15
N ARG A 77 -7.75 -1.06 -11.20
CA ARG A 77 -6.65 -2.01 -10.98
C ARG A 77 -5.54 -1.80 -12.01
N GLU A 78 -5.89 -1.64 -13.28
CA GLU A 78 -4.93 -1.40 -14.35
C GLU A 78 -4.20 -0.06 -14.17
N LYS A 79 -4.94 1.04 -13.93
CA LYS A 79 -4.36 2.36 -13.62
C LYS A 79 -3.37 2.29 -12.46
N MET A 80 -3.74 1.56 -11.40
CA MET A 80 -2.89 1.36 -10.23
C MET A 80 -1.61 0.58 -10.55
N GLN A 81 -1.68 -0.46 -11.40
CA GLN A 81 -0.50 -1.20 -11.83
C GLN A 81 0.43 -0.33 -12.67
N LYS A 82 -0.12 0.41 -13.62
CA LYS A 82 0.63 1.32 -14.49
C LYS A 82 1.34 2.41 -13.68
N MET A 83 0.61 3.08 -12.78
CA MET A 83 1.19 4.10 -11.89
C MET A 83 2.32 3.53 -11.04
N ARG A 84 2.19 2.30 -10.51
CA ARG A 84 3.26 1.66 -9.73
C ARG A 84 4.50 1.41 -10.57
N ALA A 85 4.34 0.90 -11.79
CA ALA A 85 5.46 0.66 -12.71
C ALA A 85 6.16 1.97 -13.12
N GLU A 86 5.39 3.00 -13.45
CA GLU A 86 5.94 4.32 -13.79
C GLU A 86 6.70 4.95 -12.62
N ASN A 87 6.14 4.85 -11.41
CA ASN A 87 6.80 5.35 -10.21
C ASN A 87 8.10 4.59 -9.91
N ASP A 88 8.11 3.26 -10.08
CA ASP A 88 9.30 2.43 -9.90
C ASP A 88 10.41 2.81 -10.90
N ALA A 89 10.06 3.02 -12.17
CA ALA A 89 10.98 3.52 -13.19
C ALA A 89 11.55 4.90 -12.84
N LYS A 90 10.71 5.83 -12.36
CA LYS A 90 11.15 7.17 -11.92
C LYS A 90 12.09 7.09 -10.72
N VAL A 91 11.79 6.25 -9.73
CA VAL A 91 12.64 6.05 -8.55
C VAL A 91 13.99 5.48 -8.96
N THR A 92 14.00 4.37 -9.72
CA THR A 92 15.23 3.70 -10.12
C THR A 92 16.13 4.56 -11.02
N ALA A 93 15.56 5.45 -11.84
CA ALA A 93 16.31 6.42 -12.64
C ALA A 93 17.09 7.45 -11.81
N VAL A 94 16.71 7.68 -10.54
CA VAL A 94 17.40 8.60 -9.62
C VAL A 94 18.53 7.90 -8.85
N LEU A 95 18.47 6.57 -8.75
CA LEU A 95 19.41 5.77 -7.97
C LEU A 95 20.69 5.43 -8.75
N THR A 96 21.80 5.29 -8.01
CA THR A 96 23.03 4.69 -8.56
C THR A 96 22.86 3.18 -8.72
N ASP A 97 23.76 2.53 -9.47
CA ASP A 97 23.64 1.09 -9.72
C ASP A 97 23.74 0.24 -8.44
N ASP A 98 24.55 0.65 -7.47
CA ASP A 98 24.63 -0.05 -6.18
C ASP A 98 23.39 0.18 -5.30
N GLN A 99 22.80 1.38 -5.35
CA GLN A 99 21.53 1.65 -4.68
C GLN A 99 20.38 0.87 -5.31
N LYS A 100 20.36 0.69 -6.64
CA LYS A 100 19.35 -0.14 -7.33
C LYS A 100 19.37 -1.58 -6.84
N LYS A 101 20.55 -2.19 -6.69
CA LYS A 101 20.67 -3.57 -6.14
C LYS A 101 20.05 -3.68 -4.74
N THR A 102 20.36 -2.71 -3.87
CA THR A 102 19.80 -2.66 -2.51
C THR A 102 18.29 -2.45 -2.53
N TYR A 103 17.81 -1.57 -3.43
CA TYR A 103 16.39 -1.29 -3.60
C TYR A 103 15.60 -2.52 -4.08
N GLU A 104 16.11 -3.25 -5.08
CA GLU A 104 15.50 -4.48 -5.57
C GLU A 104 15.44 -5.58 -4.50
N ALA A 105 16.51 -5.74 -3.73
CA ALA A 105 16.54 -6.72 -2.63
C ALA A 105 15.48 -6.37 -1.56
N TRP A 106 15.40 -5.10 -1.18
CA TRP A 106 14.40 -4.61 -0.24
C TRP A 106 12.96 -4.80 -0.77
N GLN A 107 12.71 -4.51 -2.06
CA GLN A 107 11.40 -4.75 -2.66
C GLN A 107 11.01 -6.23 -2.65
N LYS A 108 11.95 -7.13 -2.93
CA LYS A 108 11.71 -8.59 -2.89
C LYS A 108 11.36 -9.05 -1.47
N GLU A 109 12.09 -8.56 -0.46
CA GLU A 109 11.80 -8.83 0.95
C GLU A 109 10.40 -8.35 1.33
N MET A 110 10.03 -7.12 0.94
CA MET A 110 8.70 -6.57 1.21
C MET A 110 7.58 -7.33 0.53
N ARG A 111 7.81 -7.83 -0.69
CA ARG A 111 6.85 -8.69 -1.39
C ARG A 111 6.68 -10.02 -0.67
N ALA A 112 7.77 -10.67 -0.27
CA ALA A 112 7.73 -11.93 0.45
C ALA A 112 7.04 -11.80 1.81
N GLU A 113 7.29 -10.71 2.54
CA GLU A 113 6.62 -10.42 3.81
C GLU A 113 5.12 -10.18 3.63
N MET A 114 4.72 -9.44 2.59
CA MET A 114 3.29 -9.28 2.26
C MET A 114 2.63 -10.62 1.91
N GLU A 115 3.33 -11.48 1.18
CA GLU A 115 2.83 -12.79 0.81
C GLU A 115 2.63 -13.68 2.04
N LYS A 116 3.61 -13.72 2.94
CA LYS A 116 3.51 -14.43 4.24
C LYS A 116 2.33 -13.94 5.06
N ARG A 117 2.12 -12.62 5.17
CA ARG A 117 0.97 -12.04 5.89
C ARG A 117 -0.37 -12.42 5.25
N ARG A 118 -0.42 -12.48 3.92
CA ARG A 118 -1.63 -12.90 3.21
C ARG A 118 -1.94 -14.38 3.41
N GLN A 119 -0.91 -15.23 3.53
CA GLN A 119 -1.06 -16.65 3.82
C GLN A 119 -1.38 -16.92 5.30
N GLY A 120 -0.80 -16.14 6.23
CA GLY A 120 -1.02 -16.27 7.67
C GLY A 120 -2.31 -15.63 8.21
N GLY A 121 -2.93 -14.71 7.46
CA GLY A 121 -4.19 -14.05 7.83
C GLY A 121 -5.46 -14.78 7.40
N GLY A 122 -5.35 -16.00 6.86
CA GLY A 122 -6.47 -16.83 6.40
C GLY A 122 -7.03 -17.81 7.44
N ASN A 123 -6.59 -17.74 8.69
CA ASN A 123 -7.00 -18.66 9.76
C ASN A 123 -7.44 -17.89 11.01
N ASN A 124 -8.61 -17.24 10.95
CA ASN A 124 -9.45 -16.95 12.11
C ASN A 124 -10.91 -16.75 11.70
#